data_AF-A0A931QEF3-F1
#
_entry.id   AF-A0A931QEF3-F1
#
_cell.length_a   1.000
_cell.length_b   1.000
_cell.length_c   1.000
_cell.angle_alpha   90.00
_cell.angle_beta   90.00
_cell.angle_gamma   90.00
#
_symmetry.space_group_name_H-M   'P 1'
#
loop_
_entity.id
_entity.type
_entity.pdbx_description
1 polymer ?
#
loop_
_entity_poly.entity_id
_entity_poly.type
_entity_poly.pdbx_seq_one_letter_code
_entity_poly.pdbx_strand_id
1 'polypeptide(L)'
;MARKLFFLIAVILMASLACNIPSFSSSPSTPASPLPPLSTLAAATDNNTAAALPASTNTPAVLHVTKPPDTAPSSGTLIYDVDSSGTAPEKRAPYGDSYNINRFERPFQQDMTYVSDLDILTARISQDDNWFYVSIKLIGQDPNNSLGINYGVELDTNHDGFGDYIIWARPPYTSGWDTVNVSIF
;
A
#
# COMPACT_ATOMS: atom_id res chain seq x y z
N MET A 1 -31.10 16.31 50.56
CA MET A 1 -29.63 16.29 50.35
C MET A 1 -29.23 15.82 48.95
N ALA A 2 -29.78 14.72 48.43
CA ALA A 2 -29.38 14.12 47.14
C ALA A 2 -29.38 15.07 45.92
N ARG A 3 -30.37 15.96 45.78
CA ARG A 3 -30.46 16.89 44.64
C ARG A 3 -29.35 17.95 44.60
N LYS A 4 -28.86 18.39 45.77
CA LYS A 4 -27.73 19.34 45.85
C LYS A 4 -26.40 18.64 45.59
N LEU A 5 -26.26 17.39 46.04
CA LEU A 5 -25.08 16.57 45.79
C LEU A 5 -24.95 16.21 44.30
N PHE A 6 -26.06 15.87 43.64
CA PHE A 6 -26.08 15.58 42.20
C PHE A 6 -25.68 16.80 41.37
N PHE A 7 -26.17 17.99 41.72
CA PHE A 7 -25.77 19.24 41.06
C PHE A 7 -24.28 19.53 41.23
N LEU A 8 -23.72 19.28 42.42
CA LEU A 8 -22.30 19.50 42.69
C LEU A 8 -21.42 18.55 41.85
N ILE A 9 -21.81 17.27 41.76
CA ILE A 9 -21.09 16.26 40.96
C ILE A 9 -21.14 16.61 39.47
N ALA A 10 -22.29 17.06 38.96
CA ALA A 10 -22.42 17.45 37.55
C ALA A 10 -21.53 18.65 37.17
N VAL A 11 -21.39 19.64 38.07
CA VAL A 11 -20.51 20.81 37.84
C VAL A 11 -19.03 20.42 37.87
N ILE A 12 -18.63 19.52 38.79
CA ILE A 12 -17.25 19.02 38.86
C ILE A 12 -16.89 18.21 37.61
N LEU A 13 -17.82 17.38 37.12
CA LEU A 13 -17.62 16.61 35.90
C LEU A 13 -17.42 17.54 34.69
N MET A 14 -18.27 18.55 34.53
CA MET A 14 -18.17 19.55 33.44
C MET A 14 -16.85 20.34 33.50
N ALA A 15 -16.37 20.72 34.68
CA ALA A 15 -15.11 21.44 34.84
C ALA A 15 -13.88 20.57 34.48
N SER A 16 -13.95 19.24 34.69
CA SER A 16 -12.85 18.32 34.37
C SER A 16 -12.62 18.09 32.87
N LEU A 17 -13.62 18.37 32.02
CA LEU A 17 -13.53 18.21 30.56
C LEU A 17 -12.98 19.46 29.84
N ALA A 18 -12.83 20.58 30.53
CA ALA A 18 -12.42 21.86 29.92
C ALA A 18 -10.89 22.02 29.73
N CYS A 19 -10.06 21.10 30.23
CA CYS A 19 -8.61 21.23 30.21
C CYS A 19 -7.89 20.63 28.97
N ASN A 20 -8.63 20.17 27.94
CA ASN A 20 -8.03 19.56 26.74
C ASN A 20 -8.13 20.45 25.48
N ILE A 21 -7.87 21.75 25.61
CA ILE A 21 -7.77 22.65 24.45
C ILE A 21 -6.34 22.56 23.91
N PRO A 22 -6.11 22.05 22.67
CA PRO A 22 -4.78 22.06 22.07
C PRO A 22 -4.36 23.50 21.84
N SER A 23 -3.22 23.90 22.42
CA SER A 23 -2.60 25.20 22.14
C SER A 23 -1.98 25.13 20.75
N PHE A 24 -2.58 25.78 19.75
CA PHE A 24 -1.99 25.95 18.43
C PHE A 24 -0.80 26.92 18.51
N SER A 25 0.40 26.39 18.70
CA SER A 25 1.65 27.14 18.49
C SER A 25 1.96 27.15 16.99
N SER A 26 1.73 28.28 16.32
CA SER A 26 2.19 28.51 14.95
C SER A 26 3.70 28.74 14.95
N SER A 27 4.49 27.73 14.59
CA SER A 27 5.90 27.94 14.23
C SER A 27 5.99 28.68 12.89
N PRO A 28 6.85 29.70 12.76
CA PRO A 28 7.06 30.39 11.49
C PRO A 28 7.78 29.47 10.50
N SER A 29 7.29 29.45 9.26
CA SER A 29 7.91 28.76 8.13
C SER A 29 9.20 29.47 7.70
N THR A 30 10.31 28.75 7.74
CA THR A 30 11.60 29.17 7.18
C THR A 30 11.49 29.35 5.66
N PRO A 31 11.96 30.45 5.06
CA PRO A 31 11.98 30.61 3.61
C PRO A 31 12.89 29.57 2.94
N ALA A 32 12.45 29.04 1.80
CA ALA A 32 13.24 28.15 0.96
C ALA A 32 14.50 28.87 0.43
N SER A 33 15.64 28.17 0.51
CA SER A 33 16.93 28.62 -0.02
C SER A 33 16.91 28.68 -1.55
N PRO A 34 17.56 29.67 -2.20
CA PRO A 34 17.63 29.74 -3.66
C PRO A 34 18.50 28.61 -4.24
N LEU A 35 18.05 28.06 -5.37
CA LEU A 35 18.77 27.08 -6.18
C LEU A 35 20.06 27.70 -6.77
N PRO A 36 21.16 26.93 -6.89
CA PRO A 36 22.37 27.39 -7.56
C PRO A 36 22.16 27.52 -9.08
N PRO A 37 22.93 28.39 -9.76
CA PRO A 37 22.80 28.60 -11.21
C PRO A 37 23.24 27.37 -12.02
N LEU A 38 22.52 27.17 -13.13
CA LEU A 38 22.76 26.11 -14.10
C LEU A 38 24.13 26.30 -14.77
N SER A 39 25.03 25.34 -14.59
CA SER A 39 26.34 25.32 -15.25
C SER A 39 26.19 25.00 -16.73
N THR A 40 26.61 25.92 -17.59
CA THR A 40 26.75 25.71 -19.04
C THR A 40 27.85 24.68 -19.30
N LEU A 41 27.51 23.54 -19.90
CA LEU A 41 28.46 22.53 -20.33
C LEU A 41 29.19 23.02 -21.59
N ALA A 42 30.51 23.08 -21.53
CA ALA A 42 31.37 23.35 -22.68
C ALA A 42 31.30 22.18 -23.69
N ALA A 43 31.27 22.50 -24.98
CA ALA A 43 31.31 21.51 -26.05
C ALA A 43 32.64 20.73 -26.00
N ALA A 44 32.54 19.41 -25.83
CA ALA A 44 33.67 18.50 -25.95
C ALA A 44 33.87 18.11 -27.42
N THR A 45 35.10 18.28 -27.91
CA THR A 45 35.57 17.89 -29.24
C THR A 45 35.62 16.37 -29.37
N ASP A 46 35.02 15.85 -30.44
CA ASP A 46 35.02 14.43 -30.82
C ASP A 46 36.44 13.96 -31.22
N ASN A 47 37.00 13.02 -30.46
CA ASN A 47 38.12 12.19 -30.90
C ASN A 47 37.68 10.72 -30.88
N ASN A 48 37.18 10.27 -32.03
CA ASN A 48 36.81 8.88 -32.30
C ASN A 48 38.03 7.96 -32.16
N THR A 49 38.10 7.21 -31.07
CA THR A 49 38.78 5.91 -31.01
C THR A 49 37.73 4.89 -30.61
N ALA A 50 37.38 3.98 -31.53
CA ALA A 50 36.38 2.94 -31.29
C ALA A 50 36.88 1.98 -30.20
N ALA A 51 36.35 2.12 -28.99
CA ALA A 51 36.47 1.12 -27.93
C ALA A 51 35.66 -0.11 -28.33
N ALA A 52 36.28 -1.30 -28.27
CA ALA A 52 35.58 -2.56 -28.47
C ALA A 52 34.49 -2.72 -27.40
N LEU A 53 33.23 -2.89 -27.83
CA LEU A 53 32.13 -3.18 -26.91
C LEU A 53 32.38 -4.53 -26.22
N PRO A 54 32.09 -4.65 -24.91
CA PRO A 54 32.14 -5.94 -24.24
C PRO A 54 31.15 -6.92 -24.90
N ALA A 55 31.60 -8.16 -25.08
CA ALA A 55 30.77 -9.23 -25.62
C ALA A 55 29.52 -9.44 -24.76
N SER A 56 28.34 -9.47 -25.39
CA SER A 56 27.07 -9.78 -24.74
C SER A 56 27.16 -11.16 -24.09
N THR A 57 27.11 -11.21 -22.77
CA THR A 57 26.96 -12.46 -22.03
C THR A 57 25.51 -12.91 -22.18
N ASN A 58 25.27 -14.06 -22.81
CA ASN A 58 23.94 -14.63 -22.93
C ASN A 58 23.47 -15.10 -21.55
N THR A 59 22.77 -14.23 -20.81
CA THR A 59 22.06 -14.63 -19.59
C THR A 59 20.99 -15.66 -19.99
N PRO A 60 21.00 -16.89 -19.42
CA PRO A 60 19.98 -17.88 -19.73
C PRO A 60 18.60 -17.35 -19.33
N ALA A 61 17.66 -17.40 -20.27
CA ALA A 61 16.27 -17.04 -20.01
C ALA A 61 15.63 -18.11 -19.10
N VAL A 62 15.05 -17.68 -17.98
CA VAL A 62 14.28 -18.57 -17.10
C VAL A 62 13.03 -19.01 -17.84
N LEU A 63 12.90 -20.31 -18.10
CA LEU A 63 11.72 -20.90 -18.75
C LEU A 63 10.79 -21.51 -17.69
N HIS A 64 9.55 -21.02 -17.62
CA HIS A 64 8.51 -21.63 -16.81
C HIS A 64 7.91 -22.83 -17.54
N VAL A 65 8.17 -24.04 -17.03
CA VAL A 65 7.73 -25.30 -17.67
C VAL A 65 6.28 -25.65 -17.29
N THR A 66 5.79 -25.09 -16.18
CA THR A 66 4.44 -25.29 -15.68
C THR A 66 3.74 -23.95 -15.47
N LYS A 67 2.41 -23.93 -15.62
CA LYS A 67 1.55 -22.81 -15.23
C LYS A 67 0.38 -23.34 -14.38
N PRO A 68 -0.16 -22.53 -13.46
CA PRO A 68 -1.40 -22.88 -12.78
C PRO A 68 -2.57 -22.99 -13.79
N PRO A 69 -3.58 -23.81 -13.48
CA PRO A 69 -4.89 -23.75 -14.12
C PRO A 69 -5.44 -22.32 -14.22
N ASP A 70 -6.14 -22.03 -15.32
CA ASP A 70 -6.71 -20.68 -15.57
C ASP A 70 -7.78 -20.29 -14.53
N THR A 71 -8.32 -21.24 -13.79
CA THR A 71 -9.29 -21.00 -12.71
C THR A 71 -8.76 -21.49 -11.38
N ALA A 72 -8.62 -20.57 -10.42
CA ALA A 72 -8.27 -20.89 -9.05
C ALA A 72 -9.43 -21.63 -8.33
N PRO A 73 -9.14 -22.54 -7.39
CA PRO A 73 -10.17 -23.19 -6.58
C PRO A 73 -11.02 -22.18 -5.80
N SER A 74 -12.34 -22.39 -5.79
CA SER A 74 -13.29 -21.58 -5.03
C SER A 74 -13.36 -21.94 -3.55
N SER A 75 -12.81 -23.09 -3.16
CA SER A 75 -12.58 -23.47 -1.77
C SER A 75 -11.28 -22.84 -1.27
N GLY A 76 -11.35 -22.09 -0.18
CA GLY A 76 -10.19 -21.42 0.42
C GLY A 76 -10.59 -20.59 1.62
N THR A 77 -9.59 -20.07 2.34
CA THR A 77 -9.80 -19.17 3.46
C THR A 77 -10.13 -17.78 2.92
N LEU A 78 -11.30 -17.25 3.30
CA LEU A 78 -11.72 -15.90 2.98
C LEU A 78 -11.45 -14.99 4.18
N ILE A 79 -10.72 -13.90 3.93
CA ILE A 79 -10.33 -12.90 4.92
C ILE A 79 -11.03 -11.60 4.51
N TYR A 80 -11.73 -10.97 5.45
CA TYR A 80 -12.41 -9.70 5.22
C TYR A 80 -11.54 -8.54 5.67
N ASP A 81 -11.50 -7.51 4.85
CA ASP A 81 -10.98 -6.22 5.25
C ASP A 81 -12.11 -5.22 5.51
N VAL A 82 -11.74 -3.98 5.74
CA VAL A 82 -12.59 -2.87 6.13
C VAL A 82 -12.93 -2.02 4.91
N ASP A 83 -14.19 -2.08 4.49
CA ASP A 83 -14.72 -1.20 3.44
C ASP A 83 -14.71 0.27 3.90
N SER A 84 -13.86 1.09 3.28
CA SER A 84 -13.73 2.51 3.59
C SER A 84 -14.62 3.41 2.73
N SER A 85 -15.31 2.87 1.72
CA SER A 85 -16.13 3.65 0.77
C SER A 85 -17.24 4.44 1.47
N GLY A 86 -17.82 3.88 2.54
CA GLY A 86 -18.89 4.49 3.31
C GLY A 86 -18.45 5.69 4.16
N THR A 87 -17.16 5.81 4.50
CA THR A 87 -16.62 6.94 5.28
C THR A 87 -15.63 7.81 4.51
N ALA A 88 -15.36 7.46 3.25
CA ALA A 88 -14.53 8.22 2.35
C ALA A 88 -15.00 9.69 2.18
N PRO A 89 -16.31 10.01 2.08
CA PRO A 89 -16.77 11.39 1.97
C PRO A 89 -16.39 12.28 3.16
N GLU A 90 -16.26 11.70 4.37
CA GLU A 90 -15.81 12.41 5.56
C GLU A 90 -14.29 12.47 5.71
N LYS A 91 -13.53 12.03 4.68
CA LYS A 91 -12.06 12.02 4.68
C LYS A 91 -11.47 11.28 5.89
N ARG A 92 -12.03 10.11 6.21
CA ARG A 92 -11.55 9.27 7.31
C ARG A 92 -11.65 7.78 6.96
N ALA A 93 -10.72 7.00 7.49
CA ALA A 93 -10.89 5.55 7.56
C ALA A 93 -11.98 5.22 8.60
N PRO A 94 -12.84 4.21 8.34
CA PRO A 94 -13.93 3.85 9.25
C PRO A 94 -13.39 3.20 10.53
N TYR A 95 -12.31 2.44 10.39
CA TYR A 95 -11.50 1.86 11.45
C TYR A 95 -10.03 2.19 11.14
N GLY A 96 -9.25 2.57 12.14
CA GLY A 96 -7.81 2.81 11.94
C GLY A 96 -7.03 1.51 11.76
N ASP A 97 -5.71 1.63 11.69
CA ASP A 97 -4.80 0.49 11.64
C ASP A 97 -4.94 -0.40 12.89
N SER A 98 -4.98 -1.70 12.69
CA SER A 98 -5.12 -2.71 13.73
C SER A 98 -3.88 -3.59 13.81
N TYR A 99 -2.90 -3.14 14.61
CA TYR A 99 -1.60 -3.81 14.78
C TYR A 99 -1.71 -5.23 15.36
N ASN A 100 -2.73 -5.51 16.17
CA ASN A 100 -2.93 -6.83 16.80
C ASN A 100 -3.40 -7.92 15.83
N ILE A 101 -3.90 -7.53 14.66
CA ILE A 101 -4.38 -8.45 13.61
C ILE A 101 -3.69 -8.17 12.27
N ASN A 102 -2.55 -7.45 12.30
CA ASN A 102 -1.76 -7.07 11.13
C ASN A 102 -2.58 -6.45 9.98
N ARG A 103 -3.54 -5.59 10.33
CA ARG A 103 -4.38 -4.89 9.33
C ARG A 103 -3.98 -3.44 9.25
N PHE A 104 -3.29 -3.10 8.17
CA PHE A 104 -2.75 -1.77 7.90
C PHE A 104 -3.33 -1.27 6.59
N GLU A 105 -4.48 -0.59 6.66
CA GLU A 105 -5.16 -0.12 5.46
C GLU A 105 -5.44 1.37 5.51
N ARG A 106 -4.99 2.05 4.46
CA ARG A 106 -5.29 3.44 4.18
C ARG A 106 -5.47 3.61 2.68
N PRO A 107 -6.66 3.34 2.11
CA PRO A 107 -6.96 3.55 0.69
C PRO A 107 -7.16 5.04 0.38
N PHE A 108 -6.25 5.88 0.87
CA PHE A 108 -6.31 7.33 0.82
C PHE A 108 -4.94 7.88 0.46
N GLN A 109 -4.93 8.93 -0.36
CA GLN A 109 -3.73 9.75 -0.57
C GLN A 109 -3.43 10.59 0.66
N GLN A 110 -2.27 11.27 0.66
CA GLN A 110 -1.84 12.11 1.77
C GLN A 110 -2.83 13.22 2.14
N ASP A 111 -3.62 13.70 1.17
CA ASP A 111 -4.65 14.74 1.36
C ASP A 111 -6.03 14.15 1.74
N MET A 112 -6.08 12.86 2.07
CA MET A 112 -7.27 12.06 2.33
C MET A 112 -8.23 11.93 1.13
N THR A 113 -7.72 12.07 -0.10
CA THR A 113 -8.47 11.69 -1.30
C THR A 113 -8.55 10.16 -1.37
N TYR A 114 -9.77 9.63 -1.37
CA TYR A 114 -10.05 8.20 -1.42
C TYR A 114 -9.65 7.59 -2.78
N VAL A 115 -9.07 6.39 -2.74
CA VAL A 115 -8.64 5.61 -3.90
C VAL A 115 -9.26 4.22 -3.80
N SER A 116 -10.39 4.01 -4.47
CA SER A 116 -11.14 2.75 -4.38
C SER A 116 -10.37 1.53 -4.90
N ASP A 117 -9.44 1.72 -5.84
CA ASP A 117 -8.60 0.64 -6.36
C ASP A 117 -7.47 0.25 -5.37
N LEU A 118 -7.33 0.94 -4.23
CA LEU A 118 -6.48 0.53 -3.11
C LEU A 118 -7.27 -0.08 -1.94
N ASP A 119 -8.60 0.04 -1.94
CA ASP A 119 -9.47 -0.44 -0.86
C ASP A 119 -9.76 -1.93 -1.08
N ILE A 120 -9.08 -2.79 -0.31
CA ILE A 120 -9.29 -4.23 -0.37
C ILE A 120 -10.58 -4.52 0.39
N LEU A 121 -11.49 -5.26 -0.22
CA LEU A 121 -12.71 -5.74 0.43
C LEU A 121 -12.48 -7.12 1.06
N THR A 122 -11.81 -8.01 0.33
CA THR A 122 -11.48 -9.36 0.80
C THR A 122 -10.19 -9.86 0.20
N ALA A 123 -9.42 -10.61 0.97
CA ALA A 123 -8.37 -11.48 0.47
C ALA A 123 -8.82 -12.95 0.54
N ARG A 124 -8.33 -13.78 -0.36
CA ARG A 124 -8.57 -15.22 -0.36
C ARG A 124 -7.31 -15.97 -0.71
N ILE A 125 -7.05 -17.01 0.08
CA ILE A 125 -5.98 -17.97 -0.16
C ILE A 125 -6.62 -19.34 -0.41
N SER A 126 -6.29 -19.95 -1.54
CA SER A 126 -6.68 -21.31 -1.89
C SER A 126 -5.48 -22.08 -2.44
N GLN A 127 -5.62 -23.39 -2.57
CA GLN A 127 -4.57 -24.25 -3.12
C GLN A 127 -5.19 -25.43 -3.87
N ASP A 128 -4.41 -25.98 -4.80
CA ASP A 128 -4.60 -27.32 -5.34
C ASP A 128 -3.38 -28.20 -5.00
N ASP A 129 -3.21 -29.33 -5.69
CA ASP A 129 -2.10 -30.26 -5.46
C ASP A 129 -0.72 -29.67 -5.81
N ASN A 130 -0.67 -28.59 -6.59
CA ASN A 130 0.54 -28.06 -7.21
C ASN A 130 0.78 -26.58 -6.96
N TRP A 131 -0.26 -25.80 -6.65
CA TRP A 131 -0.21 -24.34 -6.59
C TRP A 131 -0.98 -23.77 -5.42
N PHE A 132 -0.45 -22.66 -4.91
CA PHE A 132 -1.17 -21.72 -4.05
C PHE A 132 -1.68 -20.56 -4.89
N TYR A 133 -2.90 -20.11 -4.58
CA TYR A 133 -3.56 -18.99 -5.22
C TYR A 133 -3.88 -17.95 -4.16
N VAL A 134 -3.43 -16.72 -4.42
CA VAL A 134 -3.79 -15.56 -3.60
C VAL A 134 -4.57 -14.61 -4.49
N SER A 135 -5.72 -14.17 -4.00
CA SER A 135 -6.58 -13.22 -4.70
C SER A 135 -7.05 -12.15 -3.74
N ILE A 136 -7.13 -10.92 -4.23
CA ILE A 136 -7.76 -9.80 -3.55
C ILE A 136 -8.95 -9.32 -4.36
N LYS A 137 -10.00 -8.89 -3.68
CA LYS A 137 -11.12 -8.18 -4.26
C LYS A 137 -11.03 -6.74 -3.79
N LEU A 138 -11.01 -5.80 -4.72
CA LEU A 138 -10.99 -4.37 -4.45
C LEU A 138 -12.42 -3.82 -4.50
N ILE A 139 -12.67 -2.69 -3.84
CA ILE A 139 -13.88 -1.89 -4.05
C ILE A 139 -13.87 -1.32 -5.48
N GLY A 140 -12.74 -0.76 -5.88
CA GLY A 140 -12.48 -0.29 -7.23
C GLY A 140 -12.43 -1.43 -8.26
N GLN A 141 -12.51 -1.07 -9.54
CA GLN A 141 -12.59 -2.03 -10.66
C GLN A 141 -11.56 -1.73 -11.76
N ASP A 142 -10.70 -0.72 -11.58
CA ASP A 142 -9.66 -0.36 -12.55
C ASP A 142 -8.26 -0.53 -11.94
N PRO A 143 -7.74 -1.77 -11.87
CA PRO A 143 -6.40 -2.01 -11.35
C PRO A 143 -5.30 -1.43 -12.25
N ASN A 144 -5.63 -1.00 -13.48
CA ASN A 144 -4.70 -0.43 -14.46
C ASN A 144 -4.85 1.09 -14.60
N ASN A 145 -5.42 1.75 -13.57
CA ASN A 145 -5.61 3.19 -13.58
C ASN A 145 -4.27 3.97 -13.67
N SER A 146 -4.39 5.28 -13.87
CA SER A 146 -3.23 6.17 -14.04
C SER A 146 -2.35 6.32 -12.80
N LEU A 147 -2.79 5.88 -11.61
CA LEU A 147 -1.98 5.90 -10.40
C LEU A 147 -0.89 4.82 -10.42
N GLY A 148 -1.02 3.80 -11.29
CA GLY A 148 -0.03 2.75 -11.41
C GLY A 148 0.15 1.94 -10.12
N ILE A 149 -0.97 1.59 -9.48
CA ILE A 149 -1.01 0.90 -8.19
C ILE A 149 -0.31 -0.46 -8.30
N ASN A 150 0.58 -0.75 -7.36
CA ASN A 150 1.18 -2.07 -7.19
C ASN A 150 0.42 -2.88 -6.15
N TYR A 151 0.31 -4.19 -6.37
CA TYR A 151 -0.24 -5.11 -5.38
C TYR A 151 0.84 -6.10 -4.95
N GLY A 152 0.86 -6.42 -3.66
CA GLY A 152 1.84 -7.33 -3.09
C GLY A 152 1.23 -8.31 -2.11
N VAL A 153 1.92 -9.44 -1.93
CA VAL A 153 1.61 -10.45 -0.92
C VAL A 153 2.91 -10.73 -0.18
N GLU A 154 2.85 -10.61 1.15
CA GLU A 154 3.92 -11.04 2.04
C GLU A 154 3.63 -12.46 2.51
N LEU A 155 4.65 -13.31 2.51
CA LEU A 155 4.58 -14.68 2.99
C LEU A 155 5.51 -14.84 4.19
N ASP A 156 4.93 -15.20 5.32
CA ASP A 156 5.64 -15.73 6.49
C ASP A 156 5.47 -17.26 6.47
N THR A 157 6.55 -17.97 6.12
CA THR A 157 6.54 -19.42 5.93
C THR A 157 6.86 -20.19 7.20
N ASN A 158 7.45 -19.53 8.20
CA ASN A 158 7.90 -20.14 9.44
C ASN A 158 7.01 -19.73 10.66
N HIS A 159 6.09 -18.79 10.45
CA HIS A 159 5.11 -18.27 11.41
C HIS A 159 5.74 -17.53 12.61
N ASP A 160 6.89 -16.89 12.41
CA ASP A 160 7.57 -16.11 13.45
C ASP A 160 7.10 -14.64 13.52
N GLY A 161 6.21 -14.23 12.61
CA GLY A 161 5.66 -12.88 12.52
C GLY A 161 6.48 -11.92 11.66
N PHE A 162 7.51 -12.40 10.98
CA PHE A 162 8.29 -11.64 10.00
C PHE A 162 8.12 -12.24 8.61
N GLY A 163 7.89 -11.41 7.60
CA GLY A 163 7.81 -11.86 6.21
C GLY A 163 9.14 -12.43 5.72
N ASP A 164 9.10 -13.65 5.17
CA ASP A 164 10.23 -14.29 4.49
C ASP A 164 10.33 -13.84 3.03
N TYR A 165 9.18 -13.65 2.37
CA TYR A 165 9.10 -13.27 0.96
C TYR A 165 8.08 -12.17 0.74
N ILE A 166 8.40 -11.25 -0.18
CA ILE A 166 7.42 -10.31 -0.73
C ILE A 166 7.29 -10.56 -2.22
N ILE A 167 6.10 -10.98 -2.65
CA ILE A 167 5.71 -11.09 -4.05
C ILE A 167 5.07 -9.77 -4.45
N TRP A 168 5.60 -9.11 -5.47
CA TRP A 168 5.20 -7.76 -5.86
C TRP A 168 4.85 -7.71 -7.34
N ALA A 169 3.60 -7.39 -7.66
CA ALA A 169 3.11 -7.24 -9.03
C ALA A 169 2.93 -5.75 -9.39
N ARG A 170 3.28 -5.40 -10.62
CA ARG A 170 3.14 -4.03 -11.17
C ARG A 170 2.25 -4.03 -12.40
N PRO A 171 1.50 -2.94 -12.66
CA PRO A 171 0.68 -2.84 -13.87
C PRO A 171 1.58 -2.78 -15.13
N PRO A 172 1.05 -3.13 -16.32
CA PRO A 172 -0.34 -3.54 -16.55
C PRO A 172 -0.64 -4.97 -16.09
N TYR A 173 -1.78 -5.14 -15.43
CA TYR A 173 -2.36 -6.42 -15.04
C TYR A 173 -3.21 -7.00 -16.16
N THR A 174 -3.14 -8.32 -16.31
CA THR A 174 -3.95 -9.09 -17.27
C THR A 174 -4.84 -10.09 -16.52
N SER A 175 -5.79 -10.70 -17.22
CA SER A 175 -6.61 -11.78 -16.66
C SER A 175 -5.93 -13.16 -16.71
N GLY A 176 -4.75 -13.25 -17.32
CA GLY A 176 -3.99 -14.49 -17.45
C GLY A 176 -2.92 -14.64 -16.39
N TRP A 177 -2.50 -15.87 -16.11
CA TRP A 177 -1.34 -16.12 -15.28
C TRP A 177 -0.06 -15.94 -16.08
N ASP A 178 0.77 -15.00 -15.66
CA ASP A 178 2.13 -14.83 -16.15
C ASP A 178 3.03 -14.29 -15.02
N THR A 179 4.32 -14.16 -15.32
CA THR A 179 5.31 -13.59 -14.39
C THR A 179 5.82 -12.24 -14.87
N VAL A 180 5.16 -11.63 -15.85
CA VAL A 180 5.54 -10.34 -16.39
C VAL A 180 5.20 -9.28 -15.34
N ASN A 181 6.13 -8.35 -15.10
CA ASN A 181 5.99 -7.31 -14.07
C ASN A 181 5.85 -7.83 -12.62
N VAL A 182 6.17 -9.10 -12.37
CA VAL A 182 6.24 -9.68 -11.02
C VAL A 182 7.70 -9.70 -10.54
N SER A 183 7.90 -9.39 -9.27
CA SER A 183 9.20 -9.46 -8.60
C SER A 183 9.04 -10.17 -7.25
N ILE A 184 10.06 -10.90 -6.82
CA ILE A 184 10.12 -11.55 -5.51
C ILE A 184 11.33 -11.00 -4.79
N PHE A 185 11.14 -10.59 -3.53
CA PHE A 185 12.18 -10.08 -2.63
C PHE A 185 12.29 -10.98 -1.42
#